data_AF-A0A5K1K8P6-F1
#
_entry.id   AF-A0A5K1K8P6-F1
#
_cell.length_a   1.000
_cell.length_b   1.000
_cell.length_c   1.000
_cell.angle_alpha   90.00
_cell.angle_beta   90.00
_cell.angle_gamma   90.00
#
_symmetry.space_group_name_H-M   'P 1'
#
loop_
_entity.id
_entity.type
_entity.pdbx_description
1 polymer ?
#
loop_
_entity_poly.entity_id
_entity_poly.type
_entity_poly.pdbx_seq_one_letter_code
_entity_poly.pdbx_strand_id
1 'polypeptide(L)'
;MPELPEVERAAKLLRDLSQGRKIVDVDTTEDTIVFVGITNEEFAKELAGRVVKDVQRYGKVFYLELEGDGRHPVMHFGMTGMLQVKGQRPIHYREGPKKTSMDWPPKFMKVPLPIPFSLNKAYLLPGKFILHVKGEDDEEPQQVAFIDPRRLGRIRLCKTPLTEPPISSLGFDPIISMPDFEYFKKGVLKRSCPIKALLLDQSFSAGVGNWVADEILYHARVHPEERCNVLTEDQLEALHTQTAEVCRFAVSVNADDSKFPEDWLFQHRWGEAEEADESELTPLSDEEEEEKVEKVTRKLKRKAKTTDSAPRKSTRRRTSQKQSSSTPRGESE
;
A
#
# COMPACT_ATOMS: atom_id res chain seq x y z
N MET A 1 2.84 -0.45 12.33
CA MET A 1 3.83 -1.01 11.39
C MET A 1 3.13 -1.07 10.04
N PRO A 2 3.65 -0.45 8.98
CA PRO A 2 3.05 -0.55 7.66
C PRO A 2 2.99 -2.00 7.18
N GLU A 3 1.80 -2.46 6.80
CA GLU A 3 1.55 -3.74 6.16
C GLU A 3 1.18 -3.49 4.69
N LEU A 4 0.69 -4.51 3.98
CA LEU A 4 0.33 -4.38 2.56
C LEU A 4 -0.56 -3.16 2.28
N PRO A 5 -1.67 -2.91 3.01
CA PRO A 5 -2.57 -1.82 2.67
C PRO A 5 -1.94 -0.44 2.81
N GLU A 6 -1.14 -0.21 3.85
CA GLU A 6 -0.46 1.08 4.05
C GLU A 6 0.64 1.30 3.00
N VAL A 7 1.33 0.24 2.60
CA VAL A 7 2.35 0.32 1.54
C VAL A 7 1.69 0.64 0.20
N GLU A 8 0.53 0.04 -0.11
CA GLU A 8 -0.23 0.36 -1.33
C GLU A 8 -0.72 1.81 -1.32
N ARG A 9 -1.22 2.31 -0.18
CA ARG A 9 -1.59 3.72 -0.05
C ARG A 9 -0.40 4.63 -0.35
N ALA A 10 0.78 4.32 0.19
CA ALA A 10 1.98 5.11 -0.04
C ALA A 10 2.48 5.01 -1.50
N ALA A 11 2.44 3.82 -2.09
CA ALA A 11 2.79 3.60 -3.50
C ALA A 11 1.84 4.37 -4.42
N LYS A 12 0.53 4.33 -4.15
CA LYS A 12 -0.49 5.09 -4.87
C LYS A 12 -0.25 6.60 -4.76
N LEU A 13 0.00 7.11 -3.55
CA LEU A 13 0.32 8.52 -3.36
C LEU A 13 1.54 8.93 -4.18
N LEU A 14 2.60 8.13 -4.14
CA LEU A 14 3.81 8.42 -4.89
C LEU A 14 3.57 8.33 -6.40
N ARG A 15 2.77 7.37 -6.86
CA ARG A 15 2.33 7.23 -8.26
C ARG A 15 1.62 8.50 -8.74
N ASP A 16 0.59 8.93 -8.00
CA ASP A 16 -0.23 10.09 -8.33
C ASP A 16 0.61 11.39 -8.41
N LEU A 17 1.68 11.48 -7.61
CA LEU A 17 2.57 12.64 -7.57
C LEU A 17 3.70 12.59 -8.58
N SER A 18 4.24 11.42 -8.91
CA SER A 18 5.51 11.30 -9.63
C SER A 18 5.38 10.71 -11.03
N GLN A 19 4.33 9.95 -11.33
CA GLN A 19 4.18 9.29 -12.63
C GLN A 19 4.21 10.29 -13.79
N GLY A 20 5.04 10.01 -14.80
CA GLY A 20 5.27 10.88 -15.96
C GLY A 20 6.13 12.13 -15.67
N ARG A 21 6.56 12.35 -14.42
CA ARG A 21 7.37 13.53 -14.03
C ARG A 21 8.85 13.19 -13.97
N LYS A 22 9.68 14.21 -14.18
CA LYS A 22 11.13 14.11 -14.11
C LYS A 22 11.61 14.32 -12.67
N ILE A 23 12.50 13.45 -12.20
CA ILE A 23 13.23 13.65 -10.95
C ILE A 23 14.29 14.72 -11.22
N VAL A 24 14.06 15.95 -10.77
CA VAL A 24 14.99 17.07 -11.02
C VAL A 24 16.14 17.10 -10.02
N ASP A 25 15.91 16.60 -8.81
CA ASP A 25 16.89 16.55 -7.74
C ASP A 25 16.52 15.48 -6.71
N VAL A 26 17.52 15.02 -5.95
CA VAL A 26 17.35 14.05 -4.86
C VAL A 26 18.25 14.45 -3.69
N ASP A 27 17.66 15.05 -2.65
CA ASP A 27 18.39 15.27 -1.40
C ASP A 27 18.52 13.93 -0.69
N THR A 28 19.72 13.59 -0.20
CA THR A 28 19.93 12.37 0.58
C THR A 28 20.76 12.64 1.82
N THR A 29 20.59 11.76 2.81
CA THR A 29 21.43 11.73 4.01
C THR A 29 22.15 10.40 4.07
N GLU A 30 23.43 10.42 4.43
CA GLU A 30 24.18 9.21 4.72
C GLU A 30 23.50 8.38 5.83
N ASP A 31 23.15 7.14 5.47
CA ASP A 31 22.70 6.13 6.42
C ASP A 31 23.04 4.73 5.90
N THR A 32 24.14 4.18 6.39
CA THR A 32 24.67 2.85 5.99
C THR A 32 23.78 1.68 6.40
N ILE A 33 22.77 1.88 7.25
CA ILE A 33 21.83 0.82 7.66
C ILE A 33 20.63 0.77 6.70
N VAL A 34 20.15 1.93 6.27
CA VAL A 34 18.96 2.01 5.42
C VAL A 34 19.31 1.85 3.94
N PHE A 35 20.40 2.47 3.48
CA PHE A 35 20.93 2.23 2.13
C PHE A 35 21.73 0.92 2.12
N VAL A 36 21.17 -0.13 1.51
CA VAL A 36 21.78 -1.47 1.52
C VAL A 36 22.46 -1.75 0.19
N GLY A 37 23.77 -1.98 0.25
CA GLY A 37 24.58 -2.33 -0.91
C GLY A 37 24.87 -1.17 -1.86
N ILE A 38 24.51 0.06 -1.48
CA ILE A 38 24.71 1.30 -2.23
C ILE A 38 25.00 2.45 -1.25
N THR A 39 25.60 3.53 -1.74
CA THR A 39 25.70 4.78 -0.97
C THR A 39 24.51 5.70 -1.26
N ASN A 40 24.26 6.66 -0.37
CA ASN A 40 23.22 7.68 -0.58
C ASN A 40 23.54 8.58 -1.80
N GLU A 41 24.82 8.85 -2.06
CA GLU A 41 25.25 9.61 -3.23
C GLU A 41 25.04 8.84 -4.55
N GLU A 42 25.35 7.54 -4.56
CA GLU A 42 25.10 6.67 -5.70
C GLU A 42 23.60 6.61 -6.00
N PHE A 43 22.77 6.50 -4.95
CA PHE A 43 21.32 6.58 -5.07
C PHE A 43 20.85 7.89 -5.70
N ALA A 44 21.33 9.04 -5.23
CA ALA A 44 20.95 10.34 -5.79
C ALA A 44 21.35 10.46 -7.28
N LYS A 45 22.59 10.07 -7.61
CA LYS A 45 23.13 10.14 -8.98
C LYS A 45 22.37 9.22 -9.95
N GLU A 46 21.97 8.03 -9.52
CA GLU A 46 21.22 7.08 -10.35
C GLU A 46 19.81 7.57 -10.71
N LEU A 47 19.18 8.32 -9.80
CA LEU A 47 17.79 8.78 -9.96
C LEU A 47 17.70 10.15 -10.64
N ALA A 48 18.64 11.05 -10.38
CA ALA A 48 18.59 12.43 -10.87
C ALA A 48 18.51 12.49 -12.40
N GLY A 49 17.57 13.29 -12.89
CA GLY A 49 17.33 13.50 -14.31
C GLY A 49 16.47 12.44 -15.00
N ARG A 50 16.07 11.36 -14.32
CA ARG A 50 15.22 10.31 -14.92
C ARG A 50 13.74 10.61 -14.75
N VAL A 51 12.93 10.09 -15.66
CA VAL A 51 11.46 10.19 -15.61
C VAL A 51 10.90 8.96 -14.88
N VAL A 52 9.94 9.18 -13.98
CA VAL A 52 9.22 8.09 -13.32
C VAL A 52 8.15 7.56 -14.25
N LYS A 53 8.35 6.35 -14.75
CA LYS A 53 7.38 5.67 -15.62
C LYS A 53 6.16 5.20 -14.84
N ASP A 54 6.39 4.59 -13.68
CA ASP A 54 5.33 4.08 -12.81
C ASP A 54 5.85 3.84 -11.38
N VAL A 55 4.95 3.58 -10.45
CA VAL A 55 5.25 3.14 -9.08
C VAL A 55 4.49 1.86 -8.82
N GLN A 56 5.22 0.83 -8.40
CA GLN A 56 4.70 -0.52 -8.23
C GLN A 56 4.93 -1.01 -6.80
N ARG A 57 4.19 -2.04 -6.40
CA ARG A 57 4.25 -2.63 -5.06
C ARG A 57 4.21 -4.16 -5.18
N TYR A 58 4.95 -4.83 -4.30
CA TYR A 58 4.82 -6.26 -4.05
C TYR A 58 5.00 -6.53 -2.55
N GLY A 59 4.01 -7.15 -1.91
CA GLY A 59 3.92 -7.26 -0.45
C GLY A 59 4.07 -5.92 0.26
N LYS A 60 5.06 -5.84 1.18
CA LYS A 60 5.42 -4.61 1.92
C LYS A 60 6.54 -3.80 1.26
N VAL A 61 6.91 -4.17 0.03
CA VAL A 61 7.96 -3.52 -0.76
C VAL A 61 7.29 -2.71 -1.86
N PHE A 62 7.82 -1.53 -2.16
CA PHE A 62 7.40 -0.70 -3.28
C PHE A 62 8.62 -0.16 -4.01
N TYR A 63 8.47 0.12 -5.30
CA TYR A 63 9.57 0.54 -6.15
C TYR A 63 9.10 1.50 -7.24
N LEU A 64 10.02 2.33 -7.74
CA LEU A 64 9.75 3.22 -8.88
C LEU A 64 10.33 2.60 -10.14
N GLU A 65 9.51 2.47 -11.17
CA GLU A 65 9.99 2.21 -12.52
C GLU A 65 10.43 3.54 -13.13
N LEU A 66 11.67 3.58 -13.60
CA LEU A 66 12.29 4.79 -14.14
C LEU A 66 12.64 4.53 -15.61
N GLU A 67 12.53 5.55 -16.46
CA GLU A 67 12.93 5.40 -17.87
C GLU A 67 14.45 5.20 -18.02
N GLY A 68 14.85 4.55 -19.12
CA GLY A 68 16.24 4.21 -19.46
C GLY A 68 16.78 2.93 -18.79
N ASP A 69 18.00 2.55 -19.17
CA ASP A 69 18.62 1.25 -18.81
C ASP A 69 19.26 1.20 -17.40
N GLY A 70 18.94 2.16 -16.54
CA GLY A 70 19.48 2.26 -15.18
C GLY A 70 18.68 1.48 -14.14
N ARG A 71 19.20 1.39 -12.92
CA ARG A 71 18.54 0.68 -11.80
C ARG A 71 17.32 1.43 -11.28
N HIS A 72 16.42 0.69 -10.65
CA HIS A 72 15.18 1.14 -10.05
C HIS A 72 15.31 1.18 -8.51
N PRO A 73 14.86 2.26 -7.85
CA PRO A 73 14.84 2.32 -6.40
C PRO A 73 13.76 1.40 -5.83
N VAL A 74 14.16 0.53 -4.91
CA VAL A 74 13.30 -0.43 -4.21
C VAL A 74 13.33 -0.13 -2.72
N MET A 75 12.16 0.10 -2.12
CA MET A 75 12.02 0.57 -0.74
C MET A 75 11.11 -0.32 0.10
N HIS A 76 11.43 -0.40 1.39
CA HIS A 76 10.63 -1.06 2.41
C HIS A 76 10.57 -0.15 3.65
N PHE A 77 9.38 0.05 4.22
CA PHE A 77 9.20 1.00 5.34
C PHE A 77 9.73 0.50 6.69
N GLY A 78 9.88 -0.82 6.87
CA GLY A 78 10.17 -1.36 8.20
C GLY A 78 9.01 -1.11 9.15
N MET A 79 9.28 -0.73 10.40
CA MET A 79 8.21 -0.52 11.39
C MET A 79 7.63 0.89 11.41
N THR A 80 8.43 1.91 11.11
CA THR A 80 8.10 3.33 11.28
C THR A 80 8.35 4.19 10.05
N GLY A 81 8.72 3.55 8.94
CA GLY A 81 8.88 4.26 7.67
C GLY A 81 7.57 4.89 7.21
N MET A 82 7.66 6.06 6.60
CA MET A 82 6.53 6.76 6.02
C MET A 82 6.96 7.68 4.87
N LEU A 83 6.01 8.06 4.03
CA LEU A 83 6.16 9.13 3.06
C LEU A 83 5.49 10.40 3.57
N GLN A 84 6.14 11.54 3.34
CA GLN A 84 5.54 12.85 3.59
C GLN A 84 5.73 13.76 2.38
N VAL A 85 4.64 14.38 1.95
CA VAL A 85 4.61 15.32 0.83
C VAL A 85 4.64 16.74 1.38
N LYS A 86 5.47 17.61 0.80
CA LYS A 86 5.53 19.02 1.21
C LYS A 86 4.17 19.71 1.03
N GLY A 87 3.78 20.50 2.02
CA GLY A 87 2.51 21.22 2.01
C GLY A 87 1.27 20.36 2.30
N GLN A 88 1.44 19.04 2.46
CA GLN A 88 0.37 18.14 2.87
C GLN A 88 0.55 17.70 4.33
N ARG A 89 -0.57 17.36 4.98
CA ARG A 89 -0.50 16.76 6.32
C ARG A 89 0.18 15.39 6.22
N PRO A 90 1.12 15.06 7.13
CA PRO A 90 1.65 13.71 7.26
C PRO A 90 0.51 12.70 7.35
N ILE A 91 0.66 11.62 6.61
CA ILE A 91 -0.24 10.49 6.68
C ILE A 91 0.25 9.59 7.80
N HIS A 92 -0.48 9.57 8.90
CA HIS A 92 -0.24 8.64 10.00
C HIS A 92 -1.20 7.46 9.92
N TYR A 93 -0.75 6.32 10.42
CA TYR A 93 -1.60 5.16 10.66
C TYR A 93 -2.27 5.33 12.03
N ARG A 94 -3.61 5.32 12.06
CA ARG A 94 -4.50 5.42 13.22
C ARG A 94 -4.39 6.69 14.07
N GLU A 95 -3.26 6.93 14.71
CA GLU A 95 -3.04 8.12 15.54
C GLU A 95 -1.75 8.82 15.15
N GLY A 96 -1.91 9.94 14.42
CA GLY A 96 -0.85 10.93 14.38
C GLY A 96 -0.67 11.58 15.75
N PRO A 97 0.53 12.10 16.09
CA PRO A 97 0.69 12.87 17.31
C PRO A 97 -0.36 13.99 17.37
N LYS A 98 -0.92 14.25 18.57
CA LYS A 98 -1.95 15.30 18.82
C LYS A 98 -1.62 16.68 18.23
N LYS A 99 -0.34 16.94 17.94
CA LYS A 99 0.15 18.03 17.10
C LYS A 99 0.89 17.46 15.89
N THR A 100 0.19 17.22 14.79
CA THR A 100 0.82 16.90 13.51
C THR A 100 1.47 18.15 12.93
N SER A 101 2.78 18.11 12.68
CA SER A 101 3.54 19.26 12.21
C SER A 101 3.60 19.28 10.68
N MET A 102 3.16 20.38 10.06
CA MET A 102 3.38 20.64 8.63
C MET A 102 4.75 21.24 8.33
N ASP A 103 5.57 21.47 9.37
CA ASP A 103 6.97 21.91 9.25
C ASP A 103 7.67 21.16 8.11
N TRP A 104 8.24 21.93 7.19
CA TRP A 104 9.08 21.42 6.13
C TRP A 104 10.49 21.97 6.28
N PRO A 105 11.52 21.11 6.34
CA PRO A 105 11.39 19.67 6.42
C PRO A 105 10.82 19.15 7.78
N PRO A 106 10.30 17.90 7.85
CA PRO A 106 9.55 17.37 9.01
C PRO A 106 10.30 17.40 10.35
N LYS A 107 9.60 17.44 11.50
CA LYS A 107 10.24 17.61 12.85
C LYS A 107 11.25 16.54 13.25
N PHE A 108 11.06 15.29 12.82
CA PHE A 108 12.07 14.24 12.99
C PHE A 108 13.29 14.43 12.08
N MET A 109 13.35 15.57 11.37
CA MET A 109 14.48 16.11 10.65
C MET A 109 15.28 17.17 11.46
N LYS A 110 15.00 17.35 12.76
CA LYS A 110 15.70 18.33 13.61
C LYS A 110 16.54 17.60 14.67
N VAL A 111 17.87 17.67 14.55
CA VAL A 111 18.80 17.36 15.66
C VAL A 111 19.48 18.66 16.08
N PRO A 112 19.52 19.01 17.38
CA PRO A 112 20.32 20.13 17.84
C PRO A 112 21.81 19.75 17.77
N LEU A 113 22.56 20.37 16.86
CA LEU A 113 24.03 20.33 16.87
C LEU A 113 24.54 21.47 17.77
N PRO A 114 25.47 21.22 18.70
CA PRO A 114 26.17 22.28 19.41
C PRO A 114 27.33 22.74 18.53
N ILE A 115 27.16 23.82 17.74
CA ILE A 115 28.30 24.52 17.12
C ILE A 115 28.10 26.04 17.30
N PRO A 116 29.11 26.75 17.84
CA PRO A 116 29.03 28.18 18.05
C PRO A 116 29.22 28.93 16.73
N PHE A 117 28.39 29.96 16.55
CA PHE A 117 28.61 31.16 15.75
C PHE A 117 29.10 31.03 14.28
N SER A 118 28.26 31.55 13.40
CA SER A 118 28.62 32.16 12.11
C SER A 118 29.10 31.23 10.99
N LEU A 119 28.15 30.67 10.26
CA LEU A 119 28.00 30.83 8.80
C LEU A 119 26.67 30.19 8.39
N ASN A 120 25.91 30.89 7.54
CA ASN A 120 24.67 30.39 6.96
C ASN A 120 24.90 29.04 6.29
N LYS A 121 24.01 28.07 6.56
CA LYS A 121 23.79 26.79 5.84
C LYS A 121 24.60 25.59 6.37
N ALA A 122 23.94 24.72 7.15
CA ALA A 122 24.06 23.24 7.11
C ALA A 122 23.35 22.63 8.33
N TYR A 123 22.05 22.34 8.21
CA TYR A 123 21.37 21.41 9.13
C TYR A 123 21.51 20.00 8.54
N LEU A 124 22.21 19.10 9.23
CA LEU A 124 22.27 17.67 8.86
C LEU A 124 20.93 16.98 9.16
N LEU A 125 20.44 16.23 8.17
CA LEU A 125 19.03 15.87 7.93
C LEU A 125 18.76 14.40 8.32
N PRO A 126 17.76 14.06 9.13
CA PRO A 126 17.39 12.64 9.35
C PRO A 126 16.38 11.99 8.37
N GLY A 127 15.87 12.71 7.36
CA GLY A 127 15.17 12.07 6.23
C GLY A 127 16.17 11.24 5.42
N LYS A 128 15.77 10.07 4.90
CA LYS A 128 16.72 9.24 4.12
C LYS A 128 16.95 9.83 2.74
N PHE A 129 15.86 10.25 2.10
CA PHE A 129 15.91 11.08 0.91
C PHE A 129 14.65 11.96 0.76
N ILE A 130 14.78 13.01 -0.04
CA ILE A 130 13.68 13.82 -0.57
C ILE A 130 13.77 13.75 -2.10
N LEU A 131 12.71 13.27 -2.75
CA LEU A 131 12.58 13.32 -4.20
C LEU A 131 11.95 14.65 -4.60
N HIS A 132 12.57 15.32 -5.55
CA HIS A 132 12.04 16.51 -6.21
C HIS A 132 11.57 16.10 -7.59
N VAL A 133 10.25 16.05 -7.80
CA VAL A 133 9.65 15.65 -9.07
C VAL A 133 8.99 16.86 -9.73
N LYS A 134 9.24 17.05 -11.02
CA LYS A 134 8.71 18.18 -11.79
C LYS A 134 8.11 17.68 -13.10
N GLY A 135 6.85 17.97 -13.31
CA GLY A 135 6.15 17.86 -14.59
C GLY A 135 6.38 19.08 -15.47
N GLU A 136 6.00 18.99 -16.74
CA GLU A 136 6.18 20.10 -17.70
C GLU A 136 5.40 21.36 -17.30
N ASP A 137 4.19 21.19 -16.77
CA ASP A 137 3.29 22.27 -16.35
C ASP A 137 3.51 22.75 -14.90
N ASP A 138 4.42 22.13 -14.15
CA ASP A 138 4.67 22.51 -12.75
C ASP A 138 5.57 23.77 -12.70
N GLU A 139 5.16 24.81 -11.97
CA GLU A 139 6.02 25.96 -11.70
C GLU A 139 7.20 25.56 -10.79
N GLU A 140 6.89 24.88 -9.69
CA GLU A 140 7.84 24.38 -8.69
C GLU A 140 7.83 22.85 -8.60
N PRO A 141 8.97 22.21 -8.30
CA PRO A 141 9.01 20.77 -8.09
C PRO A 141 8.21 20.36 -6.84
N GLN A 142 7.44 19.28 -6.98
CA GLN A 142 6.81 18.62 -5.83
C GLN A 142 7.86 17.82 -5.06
N GLN A 143 7.79 17.88 -3.73
CA GLN A 143 8.78 17.28 -2.84
C GLN A 143 8.15 16.18 -1.99
N VAL A 144 8.71 14.97 -2.07
CA VAL A 144 8.27 13.80 -1.29
C VAL A 144 9.44 13.23 -0.50
N ALA A 145 9.32 13.18 0.82
CA ALA A 145 10.34 12.68 1.74
C ALA A 145 10.05 11.25 2.18
N PHE A 146 11.07 10.39 2.14
CA PHE A 146 11.07 9.10 2.83
C PHE A 146 11.70 9.26 4.22
N ILE A 147 10.91 8.99 5.25
CA ILE A 147 11.28 9.19 6.65
C ILE A 147 11.28 7.83 7.33
N ASP A 148 12.31 7.54 8.12
CA ASP A 148 12.34 6.34 8.96
C ASP A 148 13.11 6.60 10.26
N PRO A 149 12.41 7.01 11.34
CA PRO A 149 13.04 7.37 12.60
C PRO A 149 13.78 6.21 13.29
N ARG A 150 13.33 4.96 13.10
CA ARG A 150 13.93 3.78 13.74
C ARG A 150 15.02 3.11 12.92
N ARG A 151 15.29 3.56 11.68
CA ARG A 151 16.32 3.00 10.78
C ARG A 151 16.12 1.51 10.46
N LEU A 152 14.85 1.11 10.34
CA LEU A 152 14.40 -0.26 10.03
C LEU A 152 13.91 -0.43 8.60
N GLY A 153 13.69 0.66 7.90
CA GLY A 153 13.46 0.69 6.48
C GLY A 153 14.70 0.28 5.70
N ARG A 154 14.50 -0.03 4.42
CA ARG A 154 15.57 -0.44 3.52
C ARG A 154 15.36 0.23 2.17
N ILE A 155 16.45 0.70 1.58
CA ILE A 155 16.53 1.30 0.26
C ILE A 155 17.61 0.56 -0.52
N ARG A 156 17.27 0.12 -1.74
CA ARG A 156 18.15 -0.59 -2.67
C ARG A 156 17.98 -0.05 -4.08
N LEU A 157 18.92 -0.39 -4.95
CA LEU A 157 18.82 -0.19 -6.39
C LEU A 157 18.89 -1.56 -7.08
N CYS A 158 17.86 -1.92 -7.84
CA CYS A 158 17.75 -3.19 -8.55
C CYS A 158 17.59 -2.93 -10.06
N LYS A 159 18.17 -3.76 -10.93
CA LYS A 159 17.95 -3.60 -12.39
C LYS A 159 16.56 -4.09 -12.79
N THR A 160 16.12 -5.17 -12.15
CA THR A 160 14.86 -5.85 -12.41
C THR A 160 14.21 -6.19 -11.07
N PRO A 161 13.45 -5.26 -10.47
CA PRO A 161 12.95 -5.38 -9.10
C PRO A 161 12.23 -6.69 -8.79
N LEU A 162 11.40 -7.20 -9.71
CA LEU A 162 10.61 -8.41 -9.49
C LEU A 162 11.46 -9.70 -9.46
N THR A 163 12.57 -9.75 -10.19
CA THR A 163 13.42 -10.96 -10.31
C THR A 163 14.68 -10.88 -9.45
N GLU A 164 14.87 -9.79 -8.71
CA GLU A 164 15.99 -9.59 -7.78
C GLU A 164 15.51 -9.50 -6.32
N PRO A 165 16.36 -9.85 -5.34
CA PRO A 165 16.04 -9.63 -3.94
C PRO A 165 15.84 -8.13 -3.64
N PRO A 166 14.86 -7.76 -2.80
CA PRO A 166 14.14 -8.64 -1.89
C PRO A 166 12.89 -9.31 -2.50
N ILE A 167 12.35 -8.81 -3.61
CA ILE A 167 11.02 -9.24 -4.11
C ILE A 167 11.06 -10.68 -4.60
N SER A 168 12.14 -11.10 -5.27
CA SER A 168 12.29 -12.46 -5.78
C SER A 168 12.29 -13.56 -4.71
N SER A 169 12.46 -13.18 -3.43
CA SER A 169 12.44 -14.10 -2.28
C SER A 169 11.09 -14.10 -1.53
N LEU A 170 10.14 -13.28 -1.97
CA LEU A 170 8.81 -13.17 -1.36
C LEU A 170 7.87 -14.24 -1.91
N GLY A 171 6.87 -14.59 -1.09
CA GLY A 171 5.77 -15.46 -1.48
C GLY A 171 4.75 -14.77 -2.37
N PHE A 172 3.52 -15.26 -2.38
CA PHE A 172 2.46 -14.63 -3.14
C PHE A 172 2.02 -13.31 -2.50
N ASP A 173 1.59 -12.37 -3.33
CA ASP A 173 0.93 -11.14 -2.89
C ASP A 173 -0.59 -11.37 -2.86
N PRO A 174 -1.28 -11.17 -1.73
CA PRO A 174 -2.73 -11.39 -1.61
C PRO A 174 -3.60 -10.65 -2.61
N ILE A 175 -3.10 -9.57 -3.23
CA ILE A 175 -3.85 -8.78 -4.21
C ILE A 175 -3.39 -9.07 -5.64
N ILE A 176 -2.07 -9.12 -5.87
CA ILE A 176 -1.48 -9.17 -7.22
C ILE A 176 -1.35 -10.60 -7.74
N SER A 177 -0.99 -11.56 -6.87
CA SER A 177 -0.58 -12.91 -7.27
C SER A 177 -1.17 -14.00 -6.38
N MET A 178 -2.37 -13.79 -5.83
CA MET A 178 -3.06 -14.78 -5.02
C MET A 178 -3.19 -16.11 -5.79
N PRO A 179 -2.66 -17.23 -5.27
CA PRO A 179 -2.74 -18.51 -5.94
C PRO A 179 -4.17 -19.05 -5.96
N ASP A 180 -4.45 -20.05 -6.80
CA ASP A 180 -5.69 -20.80 -6.70
C ASP A 180 -5.77 -21.59 -5.38
N PHE A 181 -6.99 -22.03 -5.05
CA PHE A 181 -7.26 -22.72 -3.79
C PHE A 181 -6.42 -24.01 -3.63
N GLU A 182 -6.26 -24.80 -4.69
CA GLU A 182 -5.53 -26.07 -4.62
C GLU A 182 -4.04 -25.86 -4.34
N TYR A 183 -3.43 -24.86 -4.96
CA TYR A 183 -2.05 -24.50 -4.69
C TYR A 183 -1.89 -23.93 -3.26
N PHE A 184 -2.80 -23.07 -2.83
CA PHE A 184 -2.81 -22.52 -1.47
C PHE A 184 -2.94 -23.63 -0.42
N LYS A 185 -3.95 -24.51 -0.56
CA LYS A 185 -4.21 -25.67 0.29
C LYS A 185 -2.96 -26.54 0.46
N LYS A 186 -2.32 -26.90 -0.65
CA LYS A 186 -1.06 -27.68 -0.63
C LYS A 186 0.07 -26.93 0.09
N GLY A 187 0.16 -25.62 -0.13
CA GLY A 187 1.15 -24.76 0.52
C GLY A 187 0.99 -24.70 2.04
N VAL A 188 -0.26 -24.57 2.53
CA VAL A 188 -0.58 -24.54 3.96
C VAL A 188 -0.37 -25.91 4.61
N LEU A 189 -0.99 -26.98 4.08
CA LEU A 189 -0.95 -28.32 4.68
C LEU A 189 0.46 -28.92 4.74
N LYS A 190 1.40 -28.44 3.92
CA LYS A 190 2.82 -28.83 3.97
C LYS A 190 3.54 -28.34 5.22
N ARG A 191 2.98 -27.41 5.98
CA ARG A 191 3.61 -26.78 7.15
C ARG A 191 3.03 -27.33 8.45
N SER A 192 3.86 -27.42 9.48
CA SER A 192 3.44 -27.86 10.84
C SER A 192 3.46 -26.73 11.87
N CYS A 193 3.78 -25.50 11.45
CA CYS A 193 3.72 -24.33 12.32
C CYS A 193 2.27 -23.89 12.57
N PRO A 194 2.03 -23.06 13.60
CA PRO A 194 0.76 -22.35 13.76
C PRO A 194 0.41 -21.50 12.54
N ILE A 195 -0.88 -21.43 12.19
CA ILE A 195 -1.36 -20.73 10.99
C ILE A 195 -1.02 -19.24 10.99
N LYS A 196 -1.09 -18.57 12.15
CA LYS A 196 -0.70 -17.15 12.25
C LYS A 196 0.78 -16.96 11.92
N ALA A 197 1.64 -17.88 12.36
CA ALA A 197 3.07 -17.81 12.05
C ALA A 197 3.34 -17.99 10.55
N LEU A 198 2.58 -18.87 9.87
CA LEU A 198 2.68 -19.05 8.42
C LEU A 198 2.22 -17.80 7.65
N LEU A 199 1.10 -17.18 8.04
CA LEU A 199 0.61 -15.96 7.40
C LEU A 199 1.59 -14.78 7.54
N LEU A 200 2.35 -14.72 8.65
CA LEU A 200 3.38 -13.70 8.88
C LEU A 200 4.68 -13.96 8.11
N ASP A 201 4.91 -15.18 7.60
CA ASP A 201 6.07 -15.52 6.80
C ASP A 201 5.98 -14.86 5.42
N GLN A 202 6.85 -13.88 5.17
CA GLN A 202 6.86 -13.13 3.93
C GLN A 202 7.28 -13.97 2.71
N SER A 203 7.90 -15.13 2.92
CA SER A 203 8.18 -16.11 1.85
C SER A 203 6.95 -16.96 1.48
N PHE A 204 5.91 -16.95 2.31
CA PHE A 204 4.61 -17.56 2.04
C PHE A 204 3.60 -16.51 1.57
N SER A 205 3.27 -15.53 2.42
CA SER A 205 2.32 -14.46 2.13
C SER A 205 3.00 -13.09 2.26
N ALA A 206 3.38 -12.52 1.12
CA ALA A 206 4.04 -11.23 1.05
C ALA A 206 3.04 -10.12 1.36
N GLY A 207 3.28 -9.33 2.40
CA GLY A 207 2.39 -8.20 2.72
C GLY A 207 1.55 -8.38 3.98
N VAL A 208 1.22 -9.61 4.36
CA VAL A 208 0.46 -9.87 5.59
C VAL A 208 1.36 -9.62 6.81
N GLY A 209 0.92 -8.78 7.73
CA GLY A 209 1.54 -8.58 9.03
C GLY A 209 0.57 -8.91 10.16
N ASN A 210 0.78 -8.30 11.32
CA ASN A 210 0.11 -8.72 12.55
C ASN A 210 -1.39 -8.44 12.50
N TRP A 211 -1.80 -7.22 12.17
CA TRP A 211 -3.21 -6.88 12.22
C TRP A 211 -3.98 -7.55 11.07
N VAL A 212 -3.37 -7.63 9.88
CA VAL A 212 -4.00 -8.31 8.74
C VAL A 212 -4.15 -9.80 9.03
N ALA A 213 -3.14 -10.46 9.61
CA ALA A 213 -3.25 -11.87 9.98
C ALA A 213 -4.35 -12.11 11.02
N ASP A 214 -4.44 -11.25 12.04
CA ASP A 214 -5.48 -11.34 13.07
C ASP A 214 -6.88 -11.21 12.45
N GLU A 215 -7.08 -10.26 11.53
CA GLU A 215 -8.35 -10.04 10.86
C GLU A 215 -8.73 -11.19 9.92
N ILE A 216 -7.76 -11.73 9.17
CA ILE A 216 -7.97 -12.91 8.31
C ILE A 216 -8.44 -14.10 9.16
N LEU A 217 -7.74 -14.37 10.27
CA LEU A 217 -8.05 -15.50 11.15
C LEU A 217 -9.40 -15.33 11.86
N TYR A 218 -9.71 -14.10 12.28
CA TYR A 218 -10.99 -13.76 12.87
C TYR A 218 -12.16 -14.03 11.93
N HIS A 219 -12.07 -13.56 10.67
CA HIS A 219 -13.09 -13.81 9.67
C HIS A 219 -13.15 -15.25 9.19
N ALA A 220 -12.01 -15.95 9.16
CA ALA A 220 -11.95 -17.38 8.81
C ALA A 220 -12.38 -18.30 9.96
N ARG A 221 -12.63 -17.77 11.16
CA ARG A 221 -12.93 -18.56 12.37
C ARG A 221 -11.87 -19.61 12.69
N VAL A 222 -10.60 -19.27 12.47
CA VAL A 222 -9.45 -20.17 12.74
C VAL A 222 -8.62 -19.62 13.89
N HIS A 223 -8.39 -20.43 14.91
CA HIS A 223 -7.56 -20.05 16.04
C HIS A 223 -6.10 -19.78 15.58
N PRO A 224 -5.43 -18.70 16.03
CA PRO A 224 -4.08 -18.36 15.55
C PRO A 224 -3.02 -19.44 15.85
N GLU A 225 -3.23 -20.25 16.88
CA GLU A 225 -2.35 -21.36 17.25
C GLU A 225 -2.68 -22.70 16.56
N GLU A 226 -3.78 -22.75 15.79
CA GLU A 226 -4.18 -23.94 15.05
C GLU A 226 -3.06 -24.35 14.08
N ARG A 227 -2.79 -25.65 13.98
CA ARG A 227 -1.65 -26.16 13.22
C ARG A 227 -2.03 -26.30 11.74
N CYS A 228 -1.17 -25.81 10.86
CA CYS A 228 -1.49 -25.74 9.43
C CYS A 228 -1.85 -27.11 8.82
N ASN A 229 -1.21 -28.20 9.26
CA ASN A 229 -1.37 -29.55 8.72
C ASN A 229 -2.61 -30.31 9.23
N VAL A 230 -3.44 -29.71 10.10
CA VAL A 230 -4.69 -30.32 10.58
C VAL A 230 -5.93 -29.50 10.23
N LEU A 231 -5.76 -28.37 9.53
CA LEU A 231 -6.86 -27.52 9.09
C LEU A 231 -7.79 -28.29 8.14
N THR A 232 -9.09 -28.10 8.34
CA THR A 232 -10.12 -28.68 7.49
C THR A 232 -10.20 -27.95 6.14
N GLU A 233 -10.87 -28.57 5.17
CA GLU A 233 -11.09 -27.97 3.86
C GLU A 233 -11.85 -26.64 3.95
N ASP A 234 -12.94 -26.61 4.73
CA ASP A 234 -13.75 -25.39 4.95
C ASP A 234 -12.92 -24.26 5.58
N GLN A 235 -12.07 -24.58 6.56
CA GLN A 235 -11.16 -23.60 7.17
C GLN A 235 -10.15 -23.06 6.13
N LEU A 236 -9.63 -23.92 5.26
CA LEU A 236 -8.69 -23.52 4.21
C LEU A 236 -9.36 -22.66 3.14
N GLU A 237 -10.60 -22.96 2.75
CA GLU A 237 -11.39 -22.13 1.82
C GLU A 237 -11.67 -20.76 2.41
N ALA A 238 -12.04 -20.72 3.69
CA ALA A 238 -12.25 -19.48 4.43
C ALA A 238 -10.94 -18.67 4.51
N LEU A 239 -9.82 -19.28 4.89
CA LEU A 239 -8.51 -18.62 4.94
C LEU A 239 -8.08 -18.07 3.58
N HIS A 240 -8.26 -18.85 2.51
CA HIS A 240 -7.93 -18.43 1.14
C HIS A 240 -8.73 -17.19 0.74
N THR A 241 -10.05 -17.24 0.94
CA THR A 241 -10.95 -16.13 0.63
C THR A 241 -10.61 -14.89 1.45
N GLN A 242 -10.51 -15.03 2.78
CA GLN A 242 -10.30 -13.89 3.67
C GLN A 242 -8.91 -13.26 3.52
N THR A 243 -7.89 -14.04 3.15
CA THR A 243 -6.55 -13.49 2.84
C THR A 243 -6.60 -12.45 1.74
N ALA A 244 -7.39 -12.70 0.69
CA ALA A 244 -7.56 -11.75 -0.40
C ALA A 244 -8.54 -10.62 -0.03
N GLU A 245 -9.70 -10.96 0.54
CA GLU A 245 -10.78 -9.99 0.77
C GLU A 245 -10.44 -8.93 1.83
N VAL A 246 -9.81 -9.31 2.95
CA VAL A 246 -9.35 -8.35 3.97
C VAL A 246 -8.36 -7.35 3.36
N CYS A 247 -7.38 -7.84 2.61
CA CYS A 247 -6.38 -7.00 1.95
C CYS A 247 -7.02 -6.06 0.92
N ARG A 248 -7.91 -6.57 0.07
CA ARG A 248 -8.63 -5.78 -0.95
C ARG A 248 -9.51 -4.71 -0.31
N PHE A 249 -10.25 -5.06 0.74
CA PHE A 249 -11.10 -4.12 1.44
C PHE A 249 -10.26 -2.98 2.03
N ALA A 250 -9.21 -3.31 2.78
CA ALA A 250 -8.33 -2.32 3.41
C ALA A 250 -7.69 -1.38 2.37
N VAL A 251 -7.26 -1.92 1.22
CA VAL A 251 -6.75 -1.11 0.10
C VAL A 251 -7.84 -0.24 -0.53
N SER A 252 -9.08 -0.75 -0.67
CA SER A 252 -10.18 -0.01 -1.29
C SER A 252 -10.54 1.28 -0.54
N VAL A 253 -10.30 1.32 0.77
CA VAL A 253 -10.48 2.51 1.61
C VAL A 253 -9.18 3.28 1.85
N ASN A 254 -8.11 3.00 1.07
CA ASN A 254 -6.78 3.60 1.19
C ASN A 254 -6.14 3.40 2.57
N ALA A 255 -6.34 2.24 3.21
CA ALA A 255 -5.87 1.95 4.57
C ALA A 255 -6.24 3.06 5.57
N ASP A 256 -7.45 3.62 5.40
CA ASP A 256 -8.07 4.54 6.35
C ASP A 256 -8.86 3.70 7.36
N ASP A 257 -8.28 3.51 8.53
CA ASP A 257 -8.80 2.63 9.57
C ASP A 257 -10.14 3.12 10.14
N SER A 258 -10.43 4.42 10.04
CA SER A 258 -11.74 4.97 10.41
C SER A 258 -12.89 4.49 9.51
N LYS A 259 -12.56 3.90 8.35
CA LYS A 259 -13.53 3.34 7.39
C LYS A 259 -13.61 1.82 7.45
N PHE A 260 -12.83 1.17 8.31
CA PHE A 260 -12.98 -0.27 8.53
C PHE A 260 -14.34 -0.55 9.21
N PRO A 261 -15.02 -1.66 8.85
CA PRO A 261 -16.29 -2.02 9.47
C PRO A 261 -16.19 -2.11 11.00
N GLU A 262 -17.27 -1.76 11.69
CA GLU A 262 -17.35 -1.75 13.16
C GLU A 262 -17.20 -3.16 13.77
N ASP A 263 -17.56 -4.18 12.99
CA ASP A 263 -17.47 -5.60 13.34
C ASP A 263 -16.10 -6.23 13.04
N TRP A 264 -15.13 -5.46 12.51
CA TRP A 264 -13.76 -5.92 12.38
C TRP A 264 -13.07 -6.00 13.73
N LEU A 265 -12.30 -7.08 13.93
CA LEU A 265 -11.48 -7.25 15.13
C LEU A 265 -10.53 -6.07 15.31
N PHE A 266 -10.09 -5.45 14.22
CA PHE A 266 -9.29 -4.24 14.20
C PHE A 266 -9.79 -3.16 15.19
N GLN A 267 -11.09 -2.87 15.23
CA GLN A 267 -11.59 -1.80 16.09
C GLN A 267 -11.45 -2.12 17.60
N HIS A 268 -11.40 -3.41 17.92
CA HIS A 268 -11.40 -3.94 19.29
C HIS A 268 -10.03 -4.49 19.72
N ARG A 269 -9.09 -4.64 18.77
CA ARG A 269 -7.78 -5.27 18.99
C ARG A 269 -6.86 -4.50 19.92
N TRP A 270 -7.07 -3.20 20.09
CA TRP A 270 -6.21 -2.33 20.88
C TRP A 270 -7.00 -1.61 21.96
N GLY A 271 -7.12 -2.26 23.11
CA GLY A 271 -7.70 -1.76 24.35
C GLY A 271 -7.28 -2.66 25.50
N GLU A 272 -7.40 -2.18 26.74
CA GLU A 272 -7.44 -3.09 27.88
C GLU A 272 -8.73 -3.89 27.76
N ALA A 273 -8.66 -5.22 27.88
CA ALA A 273 -9.87 -6.01 27.97
C ALA A 273 -10.62 -5.52 29.21
N GLU A 274 -11.78 -4.86 29.03
CA GLU A 274 -12.75 -4.83 30.10
C GLU A 274 -13.04 -6.30 30.43
N GLU A 275 -12.96 -6.68 31.71
CA GLU A 275 -13.22 -8.06 32.14
C GLU A 275 -14.57 -8.47 31.58
N ALA A 276 -14.55 -9.23 30.48
CA ALA A 276 -15.75 -9.75 29.88
C ALA A 276 -16.36 -10.72 30.89
N ASP A 277 -17.58 -10.43 31.33
CA ASP A 277 -18.34 -11.35 32.15
C ASP A 277 -18.48 -12.66 31.35
N GLU A 278 -17.76 -13.72 31.76
CA GLU A 278 -17.73 -15.01 31.07
C GLU A 278 -19.14 -15.59 30.87
N SER A 279 -20.14 -15.09 31.61
CA SER A 279 -21.54 -15.45 31.46
C SER A 279 -22.22 -14.94 30.17
N GLU A 280 -21.65 -13.94 29.47
CA GLU A 280 -22.18 -13.42 28.19
C GLU A 280 -21.60 -14.12 26.95
N LEU A 281 -20.51 -14.89 27.09
CA LEU A 281 -19.90 -15.68 26.01
C LEU A 281 -20.70 -16.98 25.78
N THR A 282 -21.97 -16.85 25.40
CA THR A 282 -22.71 -17.98 24.85
C THR A 282 -22.36 -18.14 23.37
N PRO A 283 -21.94 -19.34 22.92
CA PRO A 283 -21.84 -19.63 21.50
C PRO A 283 -23.20 -19.33 20.86
N LEU A 284 -23.21 -18.48 19.83
CA LEU A 284 -24.41 -18.29 19.03
C LEU A 284 -24.82 -19.64 18.45
N SER A 285 -26.11 -19.93 18.47
CA SER A 285 -26.62 -21.14 17.82
C SER A 285 -26.40 -21.06 16.31
N ASP A 286 -26.18 -22.20 15.65
CA ASP A 286 -25.92 -22.27 14.20
C ASP A 286 -26.98 -21.50 13.37
N GLU A 287 -28.23 -21.49 13.84
CA GLU A 287 -29.36 -20.77 13.21
C GLU A 287 -29.21 -19.24 13.29
N GLU A 288 -28.70 -18.72 14.41
CA GLU A 288 -28.48 -17.27 14.62
C GLU A 288 -27.25 -16.77 13.85
N GLU A 289 -26.25 -17.63 13.65
CA GLU A 289 -25.09 -17.34 12.82
C GLU A 289 -25.47 -17.28 11.33
N GLU A 290 -26.22 -18.25 10.81
CA GLU A 290 -26.68 -18.24 9.41
C GLU A 290 -27.51 -16.99 9.09
N GLU A 291 -28.42 -16.59 9.99
CA GLU A 291 -29.27 -15.42 9.76
C GLU A 291 -28.45 -14.11 9.75
N LYS A 292 -27.41 -14.00 10.58
CA LYS A 292 -26.50 -12.85 10.59
C LYS A 292 -25.61 -12.82 9.35
N VAL A 293 -25.03 -13.95 8.96
CA VAL A 293 -24.20 -14.07 7.75
C VAL A 293 -25.03 -13.73 6.50
N GLU A 294 -26.28 -14.17 6.42
CA GLU A 294 -27.18 -13.85 5.31
C GLU A 294 -27.54 -12.35 5.27
N LYS A 295 -27.76 -11.73 6.43
CA LYS A 295 -28.00 -10.27 6.54
C LYS A 295 -26.77 -9.46 6.09
N VAL A 296 -25.57 -9.86 6.49
CA VAL A 296 -24.31 -9.19 6.12
C VAL A 296 -24.03 -9.34 4.62
N THR A 297 -24.14 -10.54 4.07
CA THR A 297 -23.95 -10.78 2.61
C THR A 297 -24.99 -10.03 1.77
N ARG A 298 -26.24 -9.93 2.21
CA ARG A 298 -27.26 -9.09 1.54
C ARG A 298 -26.90 -7.60 1.58
N LYS A 299 -26.31 -7.11 2.68
CA LYS A 299 -25.87 -5.71 2.84
C LYS A 299 -24.67 -5.37 1.93
N LEU A 300 -23.71 -6.29 1.81
CA LEU A 300 -22.56 -6.18 0.91
C LEU A 300 -22.98 -6.21 -0.57
N LYS A 301 -23.88 -7.13 -0.96
CA LYS A 301 -24.44 -7.20 -2.32
C LYS A 301 -25.24 -5.94 -2.71
N ARG A 302 -25.95 -5.33 -1.75
CA ARG A 302 -26.67 -4.06 -1.96
C ARG A 302 -25.72 -2.88 -2.20
N LYS A 303 -24.63 -2.78 -1.41
CA LYS A 303 -23.59 -1.74 -1.60
C LYS A 303 -22.90 -1.85 -2.97
N ALA A 304 -22.63 -3.07 -3.44
CA ALA A 304 -22.04 -3.33 -4.76
C ALA A 304 -22.98 -2.96 -5.94
N LYS A 305 -24.31 -3.04 -5.76
CA LYS A 305 -25.29 -2.64 -6.78
C LYS A 305 -25.46 -1.12 -6.88
N THR A 306 -25.30 -0.39 -5.78
CA THR A 306 -25.41 1.08 -5.79
C THR A 306 -24.24 1.79 -6.47
N THR A 307 -23.08 1.13 -6.58
CA THR A 307 -21.91 1.69 -7.28
C THR A 307 -21.96 1.59 -8.80
N ASP A 308 -22.92 0.84 -9.36
CA ASP A 308 -23.03 0.60 -10.81
C ASP A 308 -24.14 1.42 -11.50
N SER A 309 -24.69 2.42 -10.81
CA SER A 309 -25.74 3.32 -11.35
C SER A 309 -25.37 4.80 -11.24
N ALA A 310 -24.26 5.19 -11.88
CA ALA A 310 -24.02 6.59 -12.22
C ALA A 310 -24.37 6.83 -13.71
N PRO A 311 -25.14 7.89 -14.05
CA PRO A 311 -25.68 8.07 -15.40
C PRO A 311 -24.58 8.53 -16.38
N ARG A 312 -24.44 7.81 -17.50
CA ARG A 312 -23.62 8.24 -18.65
C ARG A 312 -24.18 9.55 -19.22
N LYS A 313 -23.55 10.69 -18.93
CA LYS A 313 -23.76 11.94 -19.67
C LYS A 313 -23.22 11.76 -21.10
N SER A 314 -24.12 11.70 -22.07
CA SER A 314 -23.78 11.68 -23.49
C SER A 314 -23.34 13.08 -23.96
N THR A 315 -22.06 13.27 -24.19
CA THR A 315 -21.53 14.44 -24.92
C THR A 315 -21.68 14.20 -26.43
N ARG A 316 -22.77 14.72 -27.02
CA ARG A 316 -22.95 14.73 -28.48
C ARG A 316 -22.25 15.97 -29.05
N ARG A 317 -21.03 15.78 -29.57
CA ARG A 317 -20.28 16.74 -30.37
C ARG A 317 -21.08 17.09 -31.64
N ARG A 318 -21.37 18.37 -31.86
CA ARG A 318 -21.84 18.93 -33.13
C ARG A 318 -20.69 18.89 -34.14
N THR A 319 -20.80 18.10 -35.19
CA THR A 319 -20.02 18.24 -36.42
C THR A 319 -20.86 18.95 -37.47
N SER A 320 -20.39 20.12 -37.87
CA SER A 320 -20.87 20.90 -39.01
C SER A 320 -20.41 20.26 -40.31
N GLN A 321 -21.33 19.89 -41.19
CA GLN A 321 -21.03 19.53 -42.58
C GLN A 321 -21.95 20.34 -43.50
N LYS A 322 -21.34 21.33 -44.17
CA LYS A 322 -21.90 22.03 -45.33
C LYS A 322 -21.95 21.04 -46.49
N GLN A 323 -23.13 20.84 -47.08
CA GLN A 323 -23.26 20.33 -48.44
C GLN A 323 -24.06 21.34 -49.26
N SER A 324 -23.39 21.87 -50.27
CA SER A 324 -23.92 22.69 -51.35
C SER A 324 -24.54 21.78 -52.42
N SER A 325 -25.81 21.99 -52.73
CA SER A 325 -26.53 21.37 -53.84
C SER A 325 -26.38 22.21 -55.11
N SER A 326 -25.86 21.61 -56.18
CA SER A 326 -26.03 22.09 -57.56
C SER A 326 -26.28 20.91 -58.49
N THR A 327 -27.54 20.73 -58.89
CA THR A 327 -27.97 20.05 -60.13
C THR A 327 -27.57 20.95 -61.32
N PRO A 328 -27.54 20.51 -62.61
CA PRO A 328 -28.56 19.65 -63.21
C PRO A 328 -28.16 18.73 -64.40
N ARG A 329 -29.20 18.03 -64.87
CA ARG A 329 -29.46 17.48 -66.22
C ARG A 329 -28.88 16.12 -66.59
N GLY A 330 -29.82 15.17 -66.75
CA GLY A 330 -29.71 14.09 -67.72
C GLY A 330 -30.39 14.49 -69.04
N GLU A 331 -29.85 13.91 -70.11
CA GLU A 331 -30.43 13.62 -71.43
C GLU A 331 -30.07 12.13 -71.64
N SER A 332 -31.04 11.23 -71.49
CA SER A 332 -31.82 10.58 -72.56
C SER A 332 -31.01 9.67 -73.48
N GLU A 333 -31.13 8.35 -73.27
CA GLU A 333 -31.79 7.40 -74.19
C GLU A 333 -32.24 6.15 -73.42
#